data_AF-A0A961HZ62-F1
#
_entry.id   AF-A0A961HZ62-F1
#
_cell.length_a   1.000
_cell.length_b   1.000
_cell.length_c   1.000
_cell.angle_alpha   90.00
_cell.angle_beta   90.00
_cell.angle_gamma   90.00
#
_symmetry.space_group_name_H-M   'P 1'
#
loop_
_entity.id
_entity.type
_entity.pdbx_description
1 polymer ?
#
loop_
_entity_poly.entity_id
_entity_poly.type
_entity_poly.pdbx_seq_one_letter_code
_entity_poly.pdbx_strand_id
1 'polypeptide(L)'
;MGTELSYGLAVPLLVLTGIGYAVATAGMKLSTGDGWTSVALALVVGGLLVAVLAEITLLRSANLAVIYLAIIAIETLLVLVFAAMIGDTLSPPQLAGAGLVLGGMALVMH
;
A
#
# COMPACT_ATOMS: atom_id res chain seq x y z
N MET A 1 1.27 -7.70 -28.04
CA MET A 1 2.13 -6.51 -28.22
C MET A 1 2.37 -5.93 -26.84
N GLY A 2 3.36 -6.48 -26.13
CA GLY A 2 3.64 -6.12 -24.75
C GLY A 2 4.26 -4.74 -24.72
N THR A 3 3.55 -3.76 -24.18
CA THR A 3 4.19 -2.52 -23.74
C THR A 3 5.11 -2.90 -22.60
N GLU A 4 6.40 -2.99 -22.88
CA GLU A 4 7.41 -2.93 -21.84
C GLU A 4 7.19 -1.60 -21.12
N LEU A 5 6.50 -1.65 -19.97
CA LEU A 5 6.57 -0.55 -19.03
C LEU A 5 8.06 -0.45 -18.71
N SER A 6 8.70 0.58 -19.25
CA SER A 6 10.05 0.97 -18.85
C SER A 6 10.09 0.88 -17.32
N TYR A 7 11.11 0.23 -16.76
CA TYR A 7 11.32 0.10 -15.31
C TYR A 7 11.07 1.42 -14.54
N GLY A 8 11.24 2.57 -15.21
CA GLY A 8 10.91 3.90 -14.69
C GLY A 8 9.44 4.16 -14.34
N LEU A 9 8.45 3.46 -14.92
CA LEU A 9 7.03 3.62 -14.58
C LEU A 9 6.53 2.59 -13.56
N ALA A 10 7.23 1.46 -13.39
CA ALA A 10 6.84 0.43 -12.43
C ALA A 10 6.93 0.92 -10.99
N VAL A 11 8.02 1.59 -10.60
CA VAL A 11 8.20 2.11 -9.24
C VAL A 11 7.14 3.17 -8.88
N PRO A 12 6.88 4.20 -9.71
CA PRO A 12 5.80 5.15 -9.46
C PRO A 12 4.43 4.49 -9.31
N LEU A 13 4.11 3.51 -10.16
CA LEU A 13 2.83 2.79 -10.06
C LEU A 13 2.74 1.95 -8.78
N LEU A 14 3.85 1.35 -8.35
CA LEU A 14 3.91 0.58 -7.10
C LEU A 14 3.66 1.48 -5.89
N VAL A 15 4.33 2.64 -5.85
CA VAL A 15 4.13 3.65 -4.82
C VAL A 15 2.70 4.17 -4.85
N LEU A 16 2.15 4.47 -6.03
CA LEU A 16 0.77 4.92 -6.18
C LEU A 16 -0.23 3.88 -5.69
N THR A 17 0.03 2.60 -5.98
CA THR A 17 -0.79 1.48 -5.50
C THR A 17 -0.80 1.41 -3.98
N GLY A 18 0.38 1.44 -3.36
CA GLY A 18 0.52 1.45 -1.91
C GLY A 18 -0.12 2.68 -1.25
N ILE A 19 -0.01 3.86 -1.86
CA ILE A 19 -0.69 5.08 -1.38
C ILE A 19 -2.20 4.91 -1.43
N GLY A 20 -2.75 4.36 -2.53
CA GLY A 20 -4.19 4.12 -2.65
C GLY A 20 -4.71 3.20 -1.54
N TYR A 21 -4.01 2.09 -1.28
CA TYR A 21 -4.33 1.17 -0.19
C TYR A 21 -4.18 1.82 1.19
N ALA A 22 -3.11 2.59 1.43
CA ALA A 22 -2.91 3.29 2.69
C ALA A 22 -3.98 4.37 2.95
N VAL A 23 -4.39 5.12 1.91
CA VAL A 23 -5.49 6.10 1.96
C VAL A 23 -6.80 5.41 2.28
N ALA A 24 -7.09 4.26 1.64
CA ALA A 24 -8.28 3.49 1.95
C ALA A 24 -8.26 3.01 3.41
N THR A 25 -7.11 2.54 3.89
CA THR A 25 -6.90 2.15 5.29
C THR A 25 -7.10 3.32 6.27
N ALA A 26 -6.64 4.52 5.93
CA ALA A 26 -6.90 5.72 6.71
C ALA A 26 -8.40 6.04 6.78
N GLY A 27 -9.12 5.92 5.65
CA GLY A 27 -10.58 6.06 5.60
C GLY A 27 -11.32 5.03 6.46
N MET A 28 -10.87 3.77 6.43
CA MET A 28 -11.39 2.71 7.31
C MET A 28 -11.15 3.06 8.79
N LYS A 29 -9.94 3.49 9.17
CA LYS A 29 -9.64 3.93 10.54
C LYS A 29 -10.54 5.10 10.96
N LEU A 30 -10.74 6.10 10.10
CA LEU A 30 -11.62 7.23 10.37
C LEU A 30 -13.06 6.78 10.66
N SER A 31 -13.54 5.78 9.92
CA SER A 31 -14.91 5.25 10.12
C SER A 31 -15.12 4.57 11.48
N THR A 32 -14.06 4.19 12.18
CA THR A 32 -14.17 3.55 13.50
C THR A 32 -14.51 4.51 14.63
N GLY A 33 -14.23 5.81 14.48
CA GLY A 33 -14.55 6.83 15.49
C GLY A 33 -16.01 7.27 15.43
N ASP A 34 -16.40 7.87 14.31
CA ASP A 34 -17.71 8.54 14.14
C ASP A 34 -18.70 7.76 13.25
N GLY A 35 -18.36 6.51 12.89
CA GLY A 35 -19.11 5.72 11.90
C GLY A 35 -18.82 6.16 10.46
N TRP A 36 -19.65 5.69 9.52
CA TRP A 36 -19.48 6.00 8.10
C TRP A 36 -19.88 7.45 7.79
N THR A 37 -18.87 8.31 7.64
CA THR A 37 -19.02 9.67 7.10
C THR A 37 -18.78 9.68 5.59
N SER A 38 -19.26 10.71 4.89
CA SER A 38 -18.98 10.90 3.46
C SER A 38 -17.48 11.01 3.17
N VAL A 39 -16.70 11.60 4.08
CA VAL A 39 -15.23 11.71 3.96
C VAL A 39 -14.58 10.34 4.10
N ALA A 40 -14.94 9.55 5.12
CA ALA A 40 -14.42 8.20 5.30
C ALA A 40 -14.72 7.32 4.07
N LEU A 41 -15.95 7.37 3.57
CA LEU A 41 -16.35 6.65 2.37
C LEU A 41 -15.57 7.10 1.13
N ALA A 42 -15.38 8.41 0.94
CA ALA A 42 -14.61 8.95 -0.17
C ALA A 42 -13.14 8.51 -0.13
N LEU A 43 -12.51 8.47 1.05
CA LEU A 43 -11.14 7.97 1.21
C LEU A 43 -11.03 6.48 0.90
N VAL A 44 -11.96 5.67 1.40
CA VAL A 44 -11.98 4.22 1.13
C VAL A 44 -12.17 3.94 -0.36
N VAL A 45 -13.23 4.47 -0.95
CA VAL A 45 -13.56 4.20 -2.35
C VAL A 45 -12.53 4.84 -3.28
N GLY A 46 -12.16 6.09 -3.04
CA GLY A 46 -11.16 6.79 -3.85
C GLY A 46 -9.78 6.14 -3.77
N GLY A 47 -9.33 5.78 -2.57
CA GLY A 47 -8.06 5.07 -2.36
C GLY A 47 -8.03 3.72 -3.06
N LEU A 48 -9.07 2.90 -2.90
CA LEU A 48 -9.18 1.61 -3.58
C LEU A 48 -9.24 1.75 -5.10
N LEU A 49 -9.99 2.72 -5.63
CA LEU A 49 -10.04 2.96 -7.07
C LEU A 49 -8.66 3.31 -7.63
N VAL A 50 -7.91 4.19 -6.96
CA VAL A 50 -6.54 4.53 -7.36
C VAL A 50 -5.63 3.31 -7.30
N ALA A 51 -5.69 2.54 -6.21
CA ALA A 51 -4.87 1.35 -6.03
C ALA A 51 -5.13 0.31 -7.13
N VAL A 52 -6.39 -0.03 -7.36
CA VAL A 52 -6.80 -1.05 -8.34
C VAL A 52 -6.40 -0.64 -9.76
N LEU A 53 -6.58 0.63 -10.14
CA LEU A 53 -6.21 1.09 -11.49
C LEU A 53 -4.69 1.05 -11.72
N ALA A 54 -3.89 1.43 -10.71
CA ALA A 54 -2.44 1.34 -10.77
C ALA A 54 -1.96 -0.12 -10.80
N GLU A 55 -2.56 -0.97 -9.96
CA GLU A 55 -2.22 -2.39 -9.85
C GLU A 55 -2.55 -3.19 -11.12
N ILE A 56 -3.72 -2.94 -11.74
CA ILE A 56 -4.07 -3.54 -13.04
C ILE A 56 -2.99 -3.22 -14.08
N THR A 57 -2.39 -2.03 -14.03
CA THR A 57 -1.33 -1.63 -14.96
C THR A 57 -0.02 -2.36 -14.65
N LEU A 58 0.34 -2.51 -13.37
CA LEU A 58 1.51 -3.27 -12.94
C LEU A 58 1.43 -4.74 -13.32
N LEU A 59 0.30 -5.38 -13.05
CA LEU A 59 0.08 -6.81 -13.28
C LEU A 59 0.15 -7.21 -14.76
N ARG A 60 -0.01 -6.26 -15.68
CA ARG A 60 0.19 -6.50 -17.12
C ARG A 60 1.66 -6.67 -17.51
N SER A 61 2.58 -6.21 -16.67
CA SER A 61 4.00 -6.08 -16.99
C SER A 61 4.94 -6.89 -16.09
N ALA A 62 4.43 -7.50 -15.01
CA ALA A 62 5.27 -8.14 -14.00
C ALA A 62 4.62 -9.39 -13.38
N ASN A 63 5.44 -10.23 -12.75
CA ASN A 63 4.97 -11.41 -12.06
C ASN A 63 4.11 -11.02 -10.84
N LEU A 64 2.95 -11.68 -10.71
CA LEU A 64 1.99 -11.42 -9.65
C LEU A 64 2.61 -11.53 -8.25
N ALA A 65 3.42 -12.56 -7.98
CA ALA A 65 4.01 -12.76 -6.65
C ALA A 65 4.94 -11.61 -6.25
N VAL A 66 5.79 -11.16 -7.18
CA VAL A 66 6.74 -10.06 -6.94
C VAL A 66 6.00 -8.75 -6.69
N ILE A 67 4.97 -8.45 -7.50
CA ILE A 67 4.17 -7.23 -7.34
C ILE A 67 3.43 -7.20 -6.01
N TYR A 68 2.79 -8.31 -5.61
CA TYR A 68 2.05 -8.36 -4.35
C TYR A 68 2.96 -8.20 -3.13
N LEU A 69 4.12 -8.86 -3.12
CA LEU A 69 5.09 -8.68 -2.03
C LEU A 69 5.56 -7.22 -1.95
N ALA A 70 5.79 -6.58 -3.10
CA ALA A 70 6.20 -5.19 -3.18
C ALA A 70 5.12 -4.23 -2.66
N ILE A 71 3.86 -4.46 -3.05
CA ILE A 71 2.71 -3.68 -2.58
C ILE A 71 2.57 -3.81 -1.07
N ILE A 72 2.58 -5.04 -0.53
CA ILE A 72 2.46 -5.30 0.91
C ILE A 72 3.55 -4.57 1.69
N ALA A 73 4.80 -4.62 1.21
CA ALA A 73 5.91 -3.93 1.85
C ALA A 73 5.72 -2.41 1.92
N ILE A 74 5.33 -1.79 0.79
CA ILE A 74 5.08 -0.35 0.72
C ILE A 74 3.87 0.06 1.54
N GLU A 75 2.74 -0.66 1.40
CA GLU A 75 1.52 -0.41 2.16
C GLU A 75 1.79 -0.50 3.66
N THR A 76 2.51 -1.53 4.11
CA THR A 76 2.90 -1.69 5.51
C THR A 76 3.66 -0.47 6.02
N LEU A 77 4.65 0.02 5.27
CA LEU A 77 5.39 1.24 5.65
C LEU A 77 4.47 2.45 5.74
N LEU A 78 3.64 2.69 4.73
CA LEU A 78 2.76 3.85 4.66
C LEU A 78 1.71 3.83 5.78
N VAL A 79 1.12 2.68 6.06
CA VAL A 79 0.11 2.52 7.12
C VAL A 79 0.74 2.69 8.51
N LEU A 80 1.96 2.17 8.74
CA LEU A 80 2.65 2.38 10.01
C LEU A 80 3.09 3.82 10.22
N VAL A 81 3.53 4.50 9.17
CA VAL A 81 3.80 5.95 9.21
C VAL A 81 2.53 6.71 9.54
N PHE A 82 1.41 6.39 8.88
CA PHE A 82 0.12 6.99 9.16
C PHE A 82 -0.32 6.74 10.62
N ALA A 83 -0.19 5.51 11.12
CA ALA A 83 -0.50 5.15 12.50
C ALA A 83 0.32 6.00 13.49
N ALA A 84 1.63 6.14 13.25
CA ALA A 84 2.49 7.00 14.06
C ALA A 84 2.07 8.48 13.99
N MET A 85 1.63 8.98 12.82
CA MET A 85 1.17 10.37 12.65
C MET A 85 -0.12 10.68 13.41
N ILE A 86 -1.03 9.71 13.53
CA ILE A 86 -2.29 9.88 14.29
C ILE A 86 -2.13 9.59 15.79
N GLY A 87 -0.91 9.27 16.25
CA GLY A 87 -0.60 9.05 17.65
C GLY A 87 -0.83 7.61 18.14
N ASP A 88 -1.09 6.65 17.24
CA ASP A 88 -1.11 5.23 17.62
C ASP A 88 0.33 4.81 17.99
N THR A 89 0.49 4.14 19.14
CA THR A 89 1.81 3.72 19.61
C THR A 89 2.26 2.45 18.90
N LEU A 90 3.46 2.49 18.31
CA LEU A 90 4.10 1.33 17.71
C LEU A 90 4.99 0.64 18.73
N SER A 91 4.58 -0.55 19.17
CA SER A 91 5.36 -1.38 20.08
C SER A 91 6.59 -2.00 19.40
N PRO A 92 7.66 -2.32 20.14
CA PRO A 92 8.85 -2.97 19.57
C PRO A 92 8.57 -4.26 18.78
N PRO A 93 7.65 -5.16 19.21
CA PRO A 93 7.29 -6.33 18.41
C PRO A 93 6.63 -6.00 17.07
N GLN A 94 5.80 -4.95 17.00
CA GLN A 94 5.17 -4.52 15.75
C GLN A 94 6.21 -3.97 14.76
N LEU A 95 7.18 -3.20 15.26
CA LEU A 95 8.31 -2.72 14.46
C LEU A 95 9.19 -3.87 13.96
N ALA A 96 9.44 -4.88 14.81
CA ALA A 96 10.17 -6.08 14.40
C ALA A 96 9.41 -6.87 13.32
N GLY A 97 8.09 -7.02 13.47
CA GLY A 97 7.22 -7.64 12.47
C GLY A 97 7.25 -6.89 11.13
N ALA A 98 7.18 -5.56 11.15
CA ALA A 98 7.35 -4.73 9.96
C ALA A 98 8.72 -4.95 9.31
N GLY A 99 9.78 -5.03 10.12
CA GLY A 99 11.13 -5.36 9.66
C GLY A 99 11.20 -6.72 8.96
N LEU A 100 10.50 -7.74 9.46
CA LEU A 100 10.42 -9.05 8.82
C LEU A 100 9.70 -9.01 7.47
N VAL A 101 8.62 -8.23 7.34
CA VAL A 101 7.92 -8.02 6.06
C VAL A 101 8.88 -7.41 5.03
N LEU A 102 9.62 -6.37 5.42
CA LEU A 102 10.59 -5.70 4.55
C LEU A 102 11.79 -6.59 4.21
N GLY A 103 12.30 -7.34 5.19
CA GLY A 103 13.38 -8.31 4.99
C GLY A 103 12.97 -9.43 4.03
N GLY A 104 11.74 -9.95 4.17
CA GLY A 104 11.17 -10.93 3.25
C GLY A 104 11.05 -10.37 1.83
N MET A 105 10.68 -9.10 1.68
CA MET A 105 10.65 -8.44 0.38
C MET A 105 12.04 -8.32 -0.24
N ALA A 106 13.02 -7.85 0.53
CA ALA A 106 14.39 -7.69 0.06
C ALA A 106 14.96 -9.02 -0.46
N LEU A 107 14.65 -10.15 0.20
CA LEU A 107 15.07 -11.48 -0.22
C LEU A 107 14.53 -11.90 -1.60
N VAL A 108 13.37 -11.39 -2.01
CA VAL A 108 12.74 -11.72 -3.31
C VAL A 108 13.12 -10.74 -4.41
N MET A 109 13.59 -9.53 -4.07
CA MET A 109 14.02 -8.51 -5.04
C MET A 109 15.46 -8.65 -5.53
N HIS A 110 16.25 -9.51 -4.90
CA HIS A 110 17.62 -9.86 -5.31
C HIS A 110 17.63 -11.05 -6.28
#